data_AF-A0A7K6LBA0-F1
#
_entry.id   AF-A0A7K6LBA0-F1
#
_cell.length_a   1.000
_cell.length_b   1.000
_cell.length_c   1.000
_cell.angle_alpha   90.00
_cell.angle_beta   90.00
_cell.angle_gamma   90.00
#
_symmetry.space_group_name_H-M   'P 1'
#
loop_
_entity.id
_entity.type
_entity.pdbx_description
1 polymer ?
#
loop_
_entity_poly.entity_id
_entity_poly.type
_entity_poly.pdbx_seq_one_letter_code
_entity_poly.pdbx_strand_id
1 'polypeptide(L)'
;MAPLRRLLLCLCLALLLPPPAAPAPAPAPGRLPDWAACRILSRELSRLLATVKEPHSALEGMQLMEEDPQNWPPRIRCSDSCDPLTLESNNTRCLDRIRQALPHYRDLLGSDIFREQPQPRLQSTMEQLLRHVQ
;
A
#
# COMPACT_ATOMS: atom_id res chain seq x y z
N MET A 1 46.66 48.14 -17.46
CA MET A 1 45.75 47.84 -16.31
C MET A 1 44.41 47.20 -16.71
N ALA A 2 44.08 47.04 -18.00
CA ALA A 2 42.83 46.40 -18.44
C ALA A 2 42.77 44.85 -18.44
N PRO A 3 43.87 44.08 -18.64
CA PRO A 3 43.76 42.64 -18.85
C PRO A 3 43.53 41.86 -17.54
N LEU A 4 44.14 42.31 -16.44
CA LEU A 4 43.99 41.67 -15.12
C LEU A 4 42.55 41.74 -14.60
N ARG A 5 41.88 42.87 -14.86
CA ARG A 5 40.50 43.11 -14.43
C ARG A 5 39.50 42.22 -15.17
N ARG A 6 39.76 41.95 -16.47
CA ARG A 6 38.98 40.98 -17.26
C ARG A 6 39.18 39.56 -16.77
N LEU A 7 40.41 39.17 -16.45
CA LEU A 7 40.72 37.86 -15.87
C LEU A 7 40.01 37.66 -14.52
N LEU A 8 40.03 38.68 -13.65
CA LEU A 8 39.34 38.62 -12.36
C LEU A 8 37.82 38.49 -12.53
N LEU A 9 37.22 39.24 -13.45
CA LEU A 9 35.80 39.16 -13.79
C LEU A 9 35.40 37.78 -14.32
N CYS A 10 36.21 37.18 -15.18
CA CYS A 10 35.97 35.81 -15.67
C CYS A 10 36.07 34.77 -14.55
N LEU A 11 37.04 34.92 -13.63
CA LEU A 11 37.18 34.03 -12.48
C LEU A 11 35.98 34.14 -11.52
N CYS A 12 35.53 35.37 -11.25
CA CYS A 12 34.34 35.60 -10.44
C CYS A 12 33.08 35.00 -11.09
N LEU A 13 32.91 35.13 -12.42
CA LEU A 13 31.77 34.54 -13.12
C LEU A 13 31.76 33.00 -13.03
N ALA A 14 32.93 32.36 -13.10
CA ALA A 14 33.05 30.91 -12.97
C ALA A 14 32.72 30.41 -11.56
N LEU A 15 32.99 31.20 -10.52
CA LEU A 15 32.64 30.87 -9.13
C LEU A 15 31.14 31.00 -8.81
N LEU A 16 30.39 31.78 -9.58
CA LEU A 16 28.93 31.92 -9.41
C LEU A 16 28.12 30.84 -10.14
N LEU A 17 28.78 29.94 -10.89
CA LEU A 17 28.07 28.88 -11.60
C LEU A 17 27.68 27.78 -10.60
N PRO A 18 26.37 27.48 -10.43
CA PRO A 18 25.95 26.37 -9.58
C PRO A 18 26.53 25.07 -10.12
N PRO A 19 26.97 24.14 -9.24
CA PRO A 19 27.47 22.86 -9.68
C PRO A 19 26.41 22.16 -10.52
N PRO A 20 26.80 21.43 -11.59
CA PRO A 20 25.86 20.66 -12.37
C PRO A 20 25.10 19.73 -11.43
N ALA A 21 23.77 19.86 -11.41
CA ALA A 21 22.91 19.02 -10.60
C ALA A 21 23.21 17.56 -10.95
N ALA A 22 23.71 16.81 -9.97
CA ALA A 22 23.87 15.38 -10.12
C ALA A 22 22.50 14.80 -10.53
N PRO A 23 22.43 13.92 -11.53
CA PRO A 23 21.17 13.27 -11.88
C PRO A 23 20.62 12.60 -10.61
N ALA A 24 19.40 12.98 -10.24
CA ALA A 24 18.70 12.35 -9.13
C ALA A 24 18.75 10.83 -9.36
N PRO A 25 19.11 10.03 -8.34
CA PRO A 25 19.10 8.58 -8.49
C PRO A 25 17.71 8.17 -8.97
N ALA A 26 17.66 7.46 -10.11
CA ALA A 26 16.43 6.84 -10.56
C ALA A 26 15.87 6.00 -9.40
N PRO A 27 14.55 6.04 -9.14
CA PRO A 27 13.96 5.20 -8.11
C PRO A 27 14.41 3.77 -8.36
N ALA A 28 15.08 3.18 -7.36
CA ALA A 28 15.49 1.79 -7.44
C ALA A 28 14.28 0.94 -7.87
N PRO A 29 14.47 -0.07 -8.74
CA PRO A 29 13.39 -1.00 -9.06
C PRO A 29 12.81 -1.47 -7.73
N GLY A 30 11.54 -1.13 -7.47
CA GLY A 30 10.85 -1.55 -6.27
C GLY A 30 11.01 -3.06 -6.15
N ARG A 31 11.35 -3.55 -4.95
CA ARG A 31 11.46 -4.98 -4.72
C ARG A 31 10.11 -5.59 -5.13
N LEU A 32 10.13 -6.46 -6.14
CA LEU A 32 8.92 -7.18 -6.52
C LEU A 32 8.45 -8.00 -5.32
N PRO A 33 7.14 -8.00 -5.02
CA PRO A 33 6.61 -8.81 -3.93
C PRO A 33 6.89 -10.28 -4.19
N ASP A 34 7.05 -11.05 -3.12
CA ASP A 34 7.13 -12.50 -3.22
C ASP A 34 5.74 -13.06 -3.55
N TRP A 35 5.43 -13.16 -4.85
CA TRP A 35 4.15 -13.64 -5.35
C TRP A 35 3.81 -15.06 -4.88
N ALA A 36 4.81 -15.90 -4.62
CA ALA A 36 4.57 -17.25 -4.14
C ALA A 36 4.08 -17.21 -2.68
N ALA A 37 4.78 -16.46 -1.82
CA ALA A 37 4.37 -16.26 -0.44
C ALA A 37 3.01 -15.56 -0.34
N CYS A 38 2.80 -14.48 -1.11
CA CYS A 38 1.53 -13.76 -1.17
C CYS A 38 0.37 -14.69 -1.56
N ARG A 39 0.56 -15.59 -2.52
CA ARG A 39 -0.46 -16.55 -2.96
C ARG A 39 -0.79 -17.59 -1.89
N ILE A 40 0.23 -18.10 -1.19
CA ILE A 40 0.04 -19.09 -0.11
C ILE A 40 -0.76 -18.43 1.02
N LEU A 41 -0.32 -17.26 1.46
CA LEU A 41 -0.92 -16.54 2.57
C LEU A 41 -2.32 -16.00 2.24
N SER A 42 -2.56 -15.51 1.03
CA SER A 42 -3.90 -15.05 0.62
C SER A 42 -4.90 -16.20 0.55
N ARG A 43 -4.48 -17.38 0.08
CA ARG A 43 -5.33 -18.59 0.10
C ARG A 43 -5.63 -19.05 1.52
N GLU A 44 -4.64 -19.04 2.41
CA GLU A 44 -4.85 -19.37 3.82
C GLU A 44 -5.78 -18.36 4.49
N LEU A 45 -5.63 -17.07 4.18
CA LEU A 45 -6.53 -16.02 4.65
C LEU A 45 -7.98 -16.28 4.23
N SER A 46 -8.22 -16.59 2.95
CA SER A 46 -9.56 -16.95 2.47
C SER A 46 -10.12 -18.21 3.14
N ARG A 47 -9.27 -19.21 3.38
CA ARG A 47 -9.66 -20.43 4.09
C ARG A 47 -10.07 -20.16 5.53
N LEU A 48 -9.31 -19.32 6.24
CA LEU A 48 -9.61 -18.92 7.62
C LEU A 48 -10.90 -18.09 7.68
N LEU A 49 -11.09 -17.14 6.75
CA LEU A 49 -12.32 -16.35 6.66
C LEU A 49 -13.57 -17.22 6.49
N ALA A 50 -13.50 -18.30 5.69
CA ALA A 50 -14.60 -19.24 5.54
C ALA A 50 -14.99 -19.99 6.83
N THR A 51 -14.12 -19.98 7.85
CA THR A 51 -14.40 -20.58 9.17
C THR A 51 -14.90 -19.57 10.20
N VAL A 52 -14.82 -18.27 9.90
CA VAL A 52 -15.39 -17.24 10.76
C VAL A 52 -16.89 -17.44 10.72
N LYS A 53 -17.47 -17.77 11.88
CA LYS A 53 -18.90 -18.00 12.02
C LYS A 53 -19.58 -16.64 11.89
N GLU A 54 -20.01 -16.30 10.68
CA GLU A 54 -20.90 -15.17 10.45
C GLU A 54 -22.15 -15.38 11.32
N PRO A 55 -22.45 -14.47 12.27
CA PRO A 55 -23.78 -14.42 12.82
C PRO A 55 -24.67 -13.92 11.68
N HIS A 56 -25.14 -14.83 10.82
CA HIS A 56 -26.09 -14.49 9.76
C HIS A 56 -27.30 -13.74 10.33
N SER A 57 -27.64 -14.00 11.61
CA SER A 57 -28.65 -13.27 12.38
C SER A 57 -28.33 -11.80 12.67
N ALA A 58 -27.07 -11.35 12.57
CA ALA A 58 -26.69 -9.95 12.75
C ALA A 58 -26.91 -9.12 11.48
N LEU A 59 -26.84 -9.75 10.31
CA LEU A 59 -27.16 -9.13 9.02
C LEU A 59 -28.67 -9.17 8.73
N GLU A 60 -29.39 -10.13 9.33
CA GLU A 60 -30.84 -10.25 9.27
C GLU A 60 -31.52 -9.09 10.00
N GLY A 61 -31.88 -8.04 9.25
CA GLY A 61 -32.52 -6.83 9.78
C GLY A 61 -31.67 -5.56 9.72
N MET A 62 -30.41 -5.63 9.24
CA MET A 62 -29.68 -4.41 8.88
C MET A 62 -30.36 -3.76 7.68
N GLN A 63 -31.09 -2.67 7.92
CA GLN A 63 -31.40 -1.74 6.84
C GLN A 63 -30.09 -1.11 6.41
N LEU A 64 -29.65 -1.43 5.19
CA LEU A 64 -28.57 -0.70 4.52
C LEU A 64 -29.09 0.71 4.26
N MET A 65 -28.96 1.58 5.27
CA MET A 65 -29.08 3.00 5.05
C MET A 65 -28.01 3.40 4.04
N GLU A 66 -28.30 4.39 3.21
CA GLU A 66 -27.35 4.94 2.25
C GLU A 66 -26.20 5.57 3.05
N GLU A 67 -25.19 4.77 3.34
CA GLU A 67 -24.00 5.19 4.07
C GLU A 67 -23.17 6.09 3.16
N ASP A 68 -22.69 7.21 3.70
CA ASP A 68 -21.77 8.09 2.99
C ASP A 68 -20.60 7.24 2.45
N PRO A 69 -20.32 7.29 1.14
CA PRO A 69 -19.19 6.58 0.55
C PRO A 69 -17.84 6.83 1.23
N GLN A 70 -17.69 7.94 1.96
CA GLN A 70 -16.50 8.24 2.78
C GLN A 70 -16.35 7.33 4.00
N ASN A 71 -17.43 6.79 4.55
CA ASN A 71 -17.41 5.93 5.74
C ASN A 71 -17.19 4.45 5.40
N TRP A 72 -17.23 4.10 4.10
CA TRP A 72 -17.08 2.72 3.70
C TRP A 72 -15.71 2.13 4.08
N PRO A 73 -15.68 0.87 4.57
CA PRO A 73 -14.44 0.19 4.84
C PRO A 73 -13.58 0.08 3.57
N PRO A 74 -12.25 0.02 3.71
CA PRO A 74 -11.34 0.03 2.59
C PRO A 74 -11.54 -1.23 1.73
N ARG A 75 -12.01 -1.00 0.50
CA ARG A 75 -12.19 -2.03 -0.53
C ARG A 75 -11.37 -1.78 -1.78
N ILE A 76 -11.11 -2.81 -2.56
CA ILE A 76 -10.54 -2.68 -3.91
C ILE A 76 -11.61 -2.09 -4.84
N ARG A 77 -11.31 -0.94 -5.44
CA ARG A 77 -12.16 -0.23 -6.39
C ARG A 77 -11.72 -0.52 -7.82
N CYS A 78 -12.59 -0.24 -8.79
CA CYS A 78 -12.24 -0.31 -10.21
C CYS A 78 -11.05 0.60 -10.58
N SER A 79 -10.86 1.71 -9.85
CA SER A 79 -9.76 2.66 -10.03
C SER A 79 -8.39 2.20 -9.53
N ASP A 80 -8.36 1.08 -8.80
CA ASP A 80 -7.17 0.63 -8.06
C ASP A 80 -6.28 -0.30 -8.90
N SER A 81 -6.67 -0.58 -10.16
CA SER A 81 -5.83 -1.29 -11.13
C SER A 81 -5.44 -2.72 -10.71
N CYS A 82 -6.34 -3.39 -9.98
CA CYS A 82 -6.18 -4.80 -9.60
C CYS A 82 -6.73 -5.78 -10.64
N ASP A 83 -7.12 -5.30 -11.83
CA ASP A 83 -7.47 -6.17 -12.94
C ASP A 83 -6.23 -6.85 -13.54
N PRO A 84 -6.38 -8.04 -14.16
CA PRO A 84 -5.23 -8.82 -14.65
C PRO A 84 -4.30 -8.06 -15.59
N LEU A 85 -4.85 -7.25 -16.51
CA LEU A 85 -4.08 -6.52 -17.52
C LEU A 85 -3.19 -5.46 -16.86
N THR A 86 -3.74 -4.71 -15.91
CA THR A 86 -2.95 -3.69 -15.21
C THR A 86 -1.99 -4.31 -14.20
N LEU A 87 -2.36 -5.41 -13.54
CA LEU A 87 -1.47 -6.06 -12.56
C LEU A 87 -0.17 -6.60 -13.18
N GLU A 88 -0.25 -7.11 -14.42
CA GLU A 88 0.91 -7.60 -15.17
C GLU A 88 1.88 -6.47 -15.55
N SER A 89 1.34 -5.31 -15.94
CA SER A 89 2.12 -4.18 -16.44
C SER A 89 2.57 -3.21 -15.34
N ASN A 90 1.71 -2.91 -14.37
CA ASN A 90 1.96 -2.04 -13.22
C ASN A 90 1.10 -2.42 -12.01
N ASN A 91 1.69 -3.20 -11.09
CA ASN A 91 1.02 -3.64 -9.88
C ASN A 91 1.04 -2.63 -8.72
N THR A 92 1.74 -1.50 -8.83
CA THR A 92 2.01 -0.61 -7.67
C THR A 92 0.72 -0.14 -7.01
N ARG A 93 -0.22 0.39 -7.79
CA ARG A 93 -1.49 0.92 -7.26
C ARG A 93 -2.33 -0.16 -6.58
N CYS A 94 -2.39 -1.34 -7.19
CA CYS A 94 -3.14 -2.46 -6.61
C CYS A 94 -2.52 -2.90 -5.27
N LEU A 95 -1.21 -3.07 -5.23
CA LEU A 95 -0.51 -3.47 -4.02
C LEU A 95 -0.62 -2.39 -2.94
N ASP A 96 -0.55 -1.10 -3.27
CA ASP A 96 -0.78 -0.01 -2.33
C ASP A 96 -2.17 -0.07 -1.70
N ARG A 97 -3.18 -0.42 -2.49
CA ARG A 97 -4.53 -0.59 -1.96
C ARG A 97 -4.60 -1.76 -0.97
N ILE A 98 -3.93 -2.88 -1.27
CA ILE A 98 -3.86 -4.04 -0.37
C ILE A 98 -3.10 -3.68 0.92
N ARG A 99 -1.98 -2.95 0.82
CA ARG A 99 -1.20 -2.44 1.97
C ARG A 99 -2.02 -1.53 2.87
N GLN A 100 -2.91 -0.71 2.30
CA GLN A 100 -3.81 0.16 3.06
C GLN A 100 -4.93 -0.63 3.75
N ALA A 101 -5.49 -1.64 3.09
CA ALA A 101 -6.64 -2.38 3.59
C ALA A 101 -6.28 -3.40 4.69
N LEU A 102 -5.16 -4.12 4.56
CA LEU A 102 -4.79 -5.18 5.52
C LEU A 102 -4.67 -4.70 6.97
N PRO A 103 -4.00 -3.57 7.29
CA PRO A 103 -3.95 -3.04 8.65
C PRO A 103 -5.32 -2.73 9.21
N HIS A 104 -6.20 -2.11 8.41
CA HIS A 104 -7.55 -1.76 8.84
C HIS A 104 -8.33 -2.99 9.34
N TYR A 105 -8.33 -4.09 8.57
CA TYR A 105 -9.02 -5.31 8.96
C TYR A 105 -8.34 -6.05 10.12
N ARG A 106 -7.01 -6.03 10.19
CA ARG A 106 -6.29 -6.56 11.36
C ARG A 106 -6.70 -5.82 12.63
N ASP A 107 -6.75 -4.49 12.59
CA ASP A 107 -7.10 -3.66 13.73
C ASP A 107 -8.58 -3.83 14.10
N LEU A 108 -9.47 -3.98 13.11
CA LEU A 108 -10.87 -4.35 13.32
C LEU A 108 -11.00 -5.69 14.08
N LEU A 109 -10.23 -6.71 13.69
CA LEU A 109 -10.22 -8.00 14.40
C LEU A 109 -9.63 -7.91 15.81
N GLY A 110 -8.83 -6.88 16.10
CA GLY A 110 -8.29 -6.58 17.42
C GLY A 110 -9.18 -5.67 18.27
N SER A 111 -10.29 -5.17 17.71
CA SER A 111 -11.25 -4.31 18.41
C SER A 111 -12.12 -5.08 19.40
N ASP A 112 -12.91 -4.33 20.16
CA ASP A 112 -13.91 -4.86 21.08
C ASP A 112 -15.02 -5.66 20.40
N ILE A 113 -15.27 -5.44 19.10
CA ILE A 113 -16.26 -6.18 18.29
C ILE A 113 -15.98 -7.70 18.33
N PHE A 114 -14.71 -8.10 18.25
CA PHE A 114 -14.30 -9.51 18.23
C PHE A 114 -13.83 -10.01 19.59
N ARG A 115 -14.07 -9.26 20.67
CA ARG A 115 -13.56 -9.60 22.02
C ARG A 115 -14.05 -10.97 22.50
N GLU A 116 -15.30 -11.32 22.23
CA GLU A 116 -15.89 -12.60 22.65
C GLU A 116 -15.46 -13.78 21.76
N GLN A 117 -15.05 -13.50 20.52
CA GLN A 117 -14.59 -14.51 19.55
C GLN A 117 -13.33 -14.04 18.82
N PRO A 118 -12.17 -14.02 19.51
CA PRO A 118 -10.92 -13.55 18.92
C PRO A 118 -10.47 -14.40 17.73
N GLN A 119 -9.85 -13.76 16.74
CA GLN A 119 -9.37 -14.41 15.50
C GLN A 119 -7.83 -14.33 15.32
N PRO A 120 -7.02 -14.90 16.24
CA PRO A 120 -5.56 -14.70 16.25
C PRO A 120 -4.84 -15.28 15.03
N ARG A 121 -5.33 -16.39 14.46
CA ARG A 121 -4.76 -16.96 13.23
C ARG A 121 -5.02 -16.05 12.03
N LEU A 122 -6.20 -15.44 11.97
CA LEU A 122 -6.57 -14.52 10.90
C LEU A 122 -5.72 -13.25 10.96
N GLN A 123 -5.59 -12.65 12.16
CA GLN A 123 -4.72 -11.50 12.39
C GLN A 123 -3.26 -11.78 12.01
N SER A 124 -2.68 -12.87 12.50
CA SER A 124 -1.28 -13.22 12.20
C SER A 124 -1.04 -13.56 10.73
N THR A 125 -2.05 -14.07 10.02
CA THR A 125 -1.97 -14.31 8.56
C THR A 125 -2.02 -12.99 7.79
N MET A 126 -2.85 -12.03 8.20
CA MET A 126 -2.87 -10.68 7.62
C MET A 126 -1.53 -9.96 7.82
N GLU A 127 -0.91 -10.07 9.00
CA GLU A 127 0.41 -9.50 9.27
C GLU A 127 1.52 -10.14 8.43
N GLN A 128 1.50 -11.47 8.29
CA GLN A 128 2.42 -12.17 7.41
C GLN A 128 2.26 -11.70 5.97
N LEU A 129 1.03 -11.66 5.46
CA LEU A 129 0.74 -11.21 4.10
C LEU A 129 1.22 -9.77 3.89
N LEU A 130 0.97 -8.87 4.84
CA LEU A 130 1.42 -7.47 4.76
C LEU A 130 2.95 -7.35 4.61
N ARG A 131 3.74 -8.23 5.25
CA ARG A 131 5.20 -8.24 5.09
C ARG A 131 5.68 -8.63 3.69
N HIS A 132 4.92 -9.49 2.99
CA HIS A 132 5.27 -9.94 1.64
C HIS A 132 4.74 -9.03 0.53
N VAL A 133 3.74 -8.22 0.84
CA VAL A 133 3.16 -7.24 -0.06
C VAL A 133 3.90 -5.90 0.04
N GLN A 134 5.00 -5.76 0.82
CA GLN A 134 5.79 -4.52 0.89
C GLN A 134 6.50 -4.20 -0.42
#